data_AF-A0A183DKS3-F1
#
_entry.id   AF-A0A183DKS3-F1
#
_cell.length_a   1.000
_cell.length_b   1.000
_cell.length_c   1.000
_cell.angle_alpha   90.00
_cell.angle_beta   90.00
_cell.angle_gamma   90.00
#
_symmetry.space_group_name_H-M   'P 1'
#
loop_
_entity.id
_entity.type
_entity.pdbx_description
1 polymer ?
#
loop_
_entity_poly.entity_id
_entity_poly.type
_entity_poly.pdbx_seq_one_letter_code
_entity_poly.pdbx_strand_id
1 'polypeptide(L)' 'MYLRYDDCPVQAFADIAFCAAGGRDHTQCCLRNGVATTLAGSKCLAFCDQ' A
#
# COMPACT_ATOMS: atom_id res chain seq x y z
N MET A 1 -5.76 24.15 -1.58
CA MET A 1 -4.35 23.66 -1.56
C MET A 1 -4.39 22.17 -1.86
N TYR A 2 -3.95 21.75 -3.06
CA TYR A 2 -3.83 20.33 -3.42
C TYR A 2 -2.48 19.86 -2.86
N LEU A 3 -2.48 19.41 -1.60
CA LEU A 3 -1.29 18.83 -0.98
C LEU A 3 -1.01 17.51 -1.71
N ARG A 4 0.08 17.45 -2.47
CA ARG A 4 0.63 16.25 -3.13
C ARG A 4 1.12 15.21 -2.10
N TYR A 5 0.28 14.87 -1.13
CA TYR A 5 0.47 13.87 -0.09
C TYR A 5 -0.32 12.58 -0.42
N ASP A 6 -0.59 12.36 -1.71
CA ASP A 6 -1.19 11.11 -2.20
C ASP A 6 -0.15 10.03 -2.49
N ASP A 7 1.14 10.34 -2.33
CA ASP A 7 2.21 9.35 -2.43
C ASP A 7 2.15 8.42 -1.22
N CYS A 8 2.07 7.13 -1.51
CA CYS A 8 2.13 6.09 -0.50
C CYS A 8 3.48 6.23 0.24
N PRO A 9 3.50 6.29 1.58
CA PRO A 9 4.75 6.49 2.31
C PRO A 9 5.74 5.37 2.00
N VAL A 10 7.05 5.68 2.00
CA VAL A 10 8.12 4.72 1.69
C VAL A 10 8.06 3.45 2.56
N GLN A 11 7.55 3.54 3.80
CA GLN A 11 7.25 2.38 4.63
C GLN A 11 6.22 1.44 3.97
N ALA A 12 5.10 1.99 3.48
CA ALA A 12 4.07 1.20 2.84
C ALA A 12 4.53 0.61 1.51
N PHE A 13 5.44 1.28 0.80
CA PHE A 13 6.07 0.71 -0.40
C PHE A 13 6.91 -0.53 -0.08
N ALA A 14 7.64 -0.53 1.04
CA ALA A 14 8.40 -1.69 1.49
C ALA A 14 7.46 -2.87 1.83
N ASP A 15 6.34 -2.61 2.50
CA ASP A 15 5.31 -3.61 2.79
C ASP A 15 4.63 -4.15 1.53
N ILE A 16 4.29 -3.27 0.57
CA ILE A 16 3.73 -3.67 -0.73
C ILE A 16 4.72 -4.57 -1.47
N ALA A 17 5.99 -4.17 -1.59
CA ALA A 17 7.01 -4.96 -2.26
C ALA A 17 7.27 -6.31 -1.57
N PHE A 18 7.25 -6.33 -0.23
CA PHE A 18 7.35 -7.56 0.56
C PHE A 18 6.17 -8.50 0.31
N CYS A 19 4.96 -7.96 0.31
CA CYS A 19 3.73 -8.72 0.05
C CYS A 19 3.63 -9.20 -1.40
N ALA A 20 4.07 -8.39 -2.37
CA ALA A 20 4.09 -8.71 -3.80
C ALA A 20 5.06 -9.84 -4.16
N ALA A 21 6.08 -10.10 -3.32
CA ALA A 21 7.01 -11.22 -3.51
C ALA A 21 6.32 -12.60 -3.48
N GLY A 22 5.09 -12.69 -2.95
CA GLY A 22 4.27 -13.91 -2.91
C GLY A 22 3.52 -14.26 -4.21
N GLY A 23 3.49 -13.37 -5.20
CA GLY A 23 3.02 -13.65 -6.57
C GLY A 23 1.52 -13.97 -6.69
N ARG A 24 0.66 -13.14 -6.10
CA ARG A 24 -0.81 -13.14 -6.22
C ARG A 24 -1.41 -11.94 -5.48
N ASP A 25 -2.72 -11.72 -5.63
CA ASP A 25 -3.51 -10.72 -4.89
C ASP A 25 -3.10 -10.69 -3.42
N HIS A 26 -2.46 -9.59 -3.04
CA HIS A 26 -1.82 -9.44 -1.74
C HIS A 26 -2.53 -8.38 -0.90
N THR A 27 -3.77 -8.06 -1.25
CA THR A 27 -4.63 -7.11 -0.54
C THR A 27 -4.75 -7.45 0.95
N GLN A 28 -4.89 -8.73 1.30
CA GLN A 28 -4.93 -9.20 2.69
C GLN A 28 -3.60 -8.98 3.43
N CYS A 29 -2.47 -9.13 2.74
CA CYS A 29 -1.14 -8.86 3.29
C CYS A 29 -0.94 -7.35 3.52
N CYS A 30 -1.32 -6.52 2.54
CA CYS A 30 -1.29 -5.07 2.66
C CYS A 30 -2.16 -4.55 3.81
N LEU A 31 -3.37 -5.09 3.97
CA LEU A 31 -4.27 -4.71 5.06
C LEU A 31 -3.67 -5.06 6.44
N ARG A 32 -3.04 -6.24 6.56
CA ARG A 32 -2.36 -6.66 7.80
C ARG A 32 -1.16 -5.79 8.17
N ASN A 33 -0.42 -5.31 7.17
CA ASN A 33 0.73 -4.43 7.39
C ASN A 33 0.35 -2.95 7.52
N GLY A 34 -0.95 -2.61 7.47
CA GLY A 34 -1.41 -1.23 7.68
C GLY A 34 -1.22 -0.31 6.47
N VAL A 35 -1.01 -0.87 5.26
CA VAL A 35 -0.90 -0.11 4.00
C VAL A 35 -2.15 0.76 3.76
N ALA A 36 -3.34 0.25 4.11
CA ALA A 36 -4.61 0.96 4.01
C ALA A 36 -4.82 2.05 5.09
N THR A 37 -4.05 2.02 6.18
CA THR A 37 -4.17 2.98 7.29
C THR A 37 -3.15 4.12 7.20
N THR A 38 -2.41 4.20 6.09
CA THR A 38 -1.45 5.27 5.83
C THR A 38 -2.15 6.61 5.55
N LEU A 39 -1.36 7.70 5.48
CA LEU A 39 -1.85 9.03 5.08
C LEU A 39 -2.55 9.03 3.71
N ALA A 40 -2.15 8.14 2.79
CA ALA A 40 -2.79 7.97 1.48
C ALA A 40 -4.03 7.04 1.54
N GLY A 41 -4.28 6.41 2.69
CA GLY A 41 -5.46 5.57 2.95
C GLY A 41 -5.57 4.39 1.98
N SER A 42 -6.78 4.19 1.46
CA SER A 42 -7.10 3.14 0.49
C SER A 42 -6.48 3.35 -0.89
N LYS A 43 -5.87 4.50 -1.22
CA LYS A 43 -5.18 4.67 -2.51
C LYS A 43 -3.98 3.73 -2.66
N CYS A 44 -3.29 3.45 -1.57
CA CYS A 44 -2.18 2.50 -1.56
C CYS A 44 -2.61 1.06 -1.89
N LEU A 45 -3.87 0.70 -1.64
CA LEU A 45 -4.39 -0.63 -1.95
C LEU A 45 -4.48 -0.88 -3.47
N ALA A 46 -4.49 0.16 -4.30
CA ALA A 46 -4.45 0.00 -5.76
C ALA A 46 -3.16 -0.70 -6.22
N PHE A 47 -2.08 -0.63 -5.44
CA PHE A 47 -0.85 -1.37 -5.72
C PHE A 47 -0.88 -2.83 -5.22
N CYS A 48 -1.86 -3.17 -4.38
CA CYS A 48 -1.96 -4.47 -3.71
C CYS A 48 -2.81 -5.52 -4.43
N ASP A 49 -3.66 -5.08 -5.34
CA ASP A 49 -4.52 -5.88 -6.22
C ASP A 49 -3.78 -6.36 -7.49
N GLN A 50 -2.49 -5.99 -7.64
CA GLN A 50 -1.64 -6.33 -8.78
C GLN A 50 -0.77 -7.57 -8.56
#